data_AF-A0A5B7YFK3-F1
#
_entry.id   AF-A0A5B7YFK3-F1
#
_cell.length_a   1.000
_cell.length_b   1.000
_cell.length_c   1.000
_cell.angle_alpha   90.00
_cell.angle_beta   90.00
_cell.angle_gamma   90.00
#
_symmetry.space_group_name_H-M   'P 1'
#
loop_
_entity.id
_entity.type
_entity.pdbx_description
1 polymer ?
#
loop_
_entity_poly.entity_id
_entity_poly.type
_entity_poly.pdbx_seq_one_letter_code
_entity_poly.pdbx_strand_id
1 'polypeptide(L)'
;MLKTTDYFDHIVLILYVVILGLAMVQHISNIGCAIRLRKKVDTYWVHTLWAILISILQTQMAEHVWGFRGHDNWSNLNVLLLIANPILIYLLVALSFPEMESVDGRVDLKKHFINNQKPFFLSWELLL
;
A
#
# COMPACT_ATOMS: atom_id res chain seq x y z
N MET A 1 -32.36 -21.58 4.43
CA MET A 1 -32.25 -20.13 4.67
C MET A 1 -30.81 -19.75 4.34
N LEU A 2 -30.55 -19.23 3.14
CA LEU A 2 -29.22 -18.74 2.77
C LEU A 2 -28.92 -17.50 3.61
N LYS A 3 -27.84 -17.54 4.40
CA LYS A 3 -27.38 -16.44 5.25
C LYS A 3 -26.98 -15.30 4.31
N THR A 4 -27.79 -14.25 4.22
CA THR A 4 -27.47 -13.05 3.43
C THR A 4 -26.19 -12.35 3.90
N THR A 5 -25.80 -12.54 5.16
CA THR A 5 -24.52 -12.10 5.71
C THR A 5 -23.33 -12.73 5.01
N ASP A 6 -23.37 -14.02 4.64
CA ASP A 6 -22.23 -14.69 4.01
C ASP A 6 -21.79 -13.95 2.73
N TYR A 7 -22.72 -13.50 1.88
CA TYR A 7 -22.36 -12.80 0.65
C TYR A 7 -21.69 -11.45 0.87
N PHE A 8 -22.09 -10.72 1.91
CA PHE A 8 -21.55 -9.40 2.22
C PHE A 8 -20.08 -9.50 2.65
N ASP A 9 -19.77 -10.41 3.57
CA ASP A 9 -18.42 -10.72 4.02
C ASP A 9 -17.49 -11.01 2.85
N HIS A 10 -17.93 -11.89 1.94
CA HIS A 10 -17.12 -12.26 0.77
C HIS A 10 -16.84 -11.06 -0.13
N ILE A 11 -17.82 -10.19 -0.38
CA ILE A 11 -17.62 -8.98 -1.19
C ILE A 11 -16.60 -8.04 -0.54
N VAL A 12 -16.72 -7.80 0.77
CA VAL A 12 -15.80 -6.92 1.51
C VAL A 12 -14.38 -7.48 1.50
N LEU A 13 -14.22 -8.79 1.75
CA LEU A 13 -12.91 -9.44 1.74
C LEU A 13 -12.28 -9.44 0.34
N ILE A 14 -13.07 -9.70 -0.71
CA ILE A 14 -12.59 -9.62 -2.10
C ILE A 14 -12.14 -8.20 -2.43
N LEU A 15 -12.95 -7.19 -2.10
CA LEU A 15 -12.61 -5.79 -2.34
C LEU A 15 -11.29 -5.41 -1.65
N TYR A 16 -11.11 -5.81 -0.39
CA TYR A 16 -9.86 -5.62 0.35
C TYR A 16 -8.66 -6.24 -0.38
N VAL A 17 -8.77 -7.52 -0.78
CA VAL A 17 -7.68 -8.25 -1.45
C VAL A 17 -7.37 -7.64 -2.83
N VAL A 18 -8.38 -7.17 -3.56
CA VAL A 18 -8.19 -6.49 -4.84
C VAL A 18 -7.39 -5.19 -4.65
N ILE A 19 -7.78 -4.34 -3.70
CA ILE A 19 -7.07 -3.08 -3.43
C ILE A 19 -5.64 -3.35 -2.95
N LEU A 20 -5.46 -4.33 -2.04
CA LEU A 20 -4.15 -4.73 -1.55
C LEU A 20 -3.27 -5.28 -2.70
N GLY A 21 -3.87 -6.07 -3.60
CA GLY A 21 -3.19 -6.60 -4.79
C GLY A 21 -2.74 -5.48 -5.73
N LEU A 22 -3.57 -4.46 -5.96
CA LEU A 22 -3.19 -3.28 -6.74
C LEU A 22 -2.01 -2.54 -6.10
N ALA A 23 -2.03 -2.36 -4.77
CA ALA A 23 -0.91 -1.76 -4.06
C ALA A 23 0.37 -2.58 -4.22
N MET A 24 0.26 -3.92 -4.21
CA MET A 24 1.41 -4.82 -4.38
C MET A 24 2.00 -4.74 -5.78
N VAL A 25 1.16 -4.73 -6.82
CA VAL A 25 1.60 -4.57 -8.22
C VAL A 25 2.28 -3.23 -8.42
N GLN A 26 1.70 -2.15 -7.91
CA GLN A 26 2.31 -0.82 -7.98
C GLN A 26 3.66 -0.79 -7.26
N HIS A 27 3.76 -1.38 -6.08
CA HIS A 27 4.99 -1.40 -5.29
C HIS A 27 6.12 -2.14 -6.03
N ILE A 28 5.84 -3.32 -6.57
CA ILE A 28 6.80 -4.10 -7.37
C ILE A 28 7.21 -3.31 -8.63
N SER A 29 6.26 -2.62 -9.27
CA SER A 29 6.52 -1.82 -10.48
C SER A 29 7.47 -0.65 -10.16
N ASN A 30 7.25 0.03 -9.04
CA ASN A 30 8.10 1.10 -8.55
C ASN A 30 9.52 0.62 -8.25
N ILE A 31 9.67 -0.53 -7.59
CA ILE A 31 10.97 -1.18 -7.34
C ILE A 31 11.66 -1.51 -8.67
N GLY A 32 10.94 -2.11 -9.63
CA GLY A 32 11.46 -2.43 -10.95
C GLY A 32 11.94 -1.19 -11.72
N CYS A 33 11.21 -0.08 -11.60
CA CYS A 33 11.60 1.20 -12.20
C CYS A 33 12.87 1.77 -11.56
N ALA A 34 12.97 1.74 -10.23
CA ALA A 34 14.16 2.16 -9.50
C ALA A 34 15.40 1.35 -9.92
N ILE A 35 15.25 0.03 -10.09
CA ILE A 35 16.35 -0.86 -10.54
C ILE A 35 16.78 -0.52 -11.98
N ARG A 36 15.84 -0.25 -12.89
CA ARG A 36 16.14 0.15 -14.29
C ARG A 36 16.89 1.48 -14.33
N LEU A 37 16.47 2.44 -13.52
CA LEU A 37 17.03 3.78 -13.48
C LEU A 37 18.17 3.97 -12.48
N ARG A 38 18.71 2.89 -11.90
CA ARG A 38 19.77 2.94 -10.87
C ARG A 38 21.00 3.78 -11.21
N LYS A 39 21.31 3.98 -12.50
CA LYS A 39 22.43 4.83 -12.97
C LYS A 39 22.09 6.33 -12.98
N LYS A 40 20.79 6.68 -12.93
CA LYS A 40 20.23 8.04 -12.94
C LYS A 40 19.60 8.44 -11.60
N VAL A 41 19.56 7.51 -10.66
CA VAL A 41 18.84 7.61 -9.38
C VAL A 41 19.86 7.52 -8.25
N ASP A 42 20.05 8.61 -7.50
CA ASP A 42 20.84 8.58 -6.28
C ASP A 42 20.06 7.81 -5.21
N THR A 43 20.46 6.55 -5.02
CA THR A 43 19.72 5.62 -4.16
C THR A 43 20.00 5.96 -2.70
N TYR A 44 18.96 6.22 -1.91
CA TYR A 44 19.06 6.51 -0.48
C TYR A 44 18.67 5.26 0.32
N TRP A 45 19.51 4.82 1.25
CA TRP A 45 19.31 3.58 2.01
C TRP A 45 17.97 3.55 2.78
N VAL A 46 17.45 4.72 3.16
CA VAL A 46 16.13 4.86 3.82
C VAL A 46 14.99 4.45 2.89
N HIS A 47 15.10 4.66 1.57
CA HIS A 47 14.10 4.19 0.61
C HIS A 47 14.08 2.68 0.48
N THR A 48 15.25 2.04 0.52
CA THR A 48 15.33 0.57 0.55
C THR A 48 14.72 0.01 1.82
N LEU A 49 14.96 0.65 2.97
CA LEU A 49 14.33 0.27 4.24
C LEU A 49 12.81 0.40 4.17
N TRP A 50 12.28 1.51 3.66
CA TRP A 50 10.84 1.71 3.49
C TRP A 50 10.21 0.69 2.54
N ALA A 51 10.87 0.39 1.42
CA ALA A 51 10.38 -0.65 0.50
C ALA A 51 10.25 -2.01 1.21
N ILE A 52 11.25 -2.40 2.01
CA ILE A 52 11.19 -3.64 2.79
C ILE A 52 10.06 -3.61 3.81
N LEU A 53 9.92 -2.50 4.57
CA LEU A 53 8.87 -2.36 5.58
C LEU A 53 7.47 -2.43 4.96
N ILE A 54 7.25 -1.77 3.81
CA ILE A 54 5.98 -1.81 3.09
C ILE A 54 5.69 -3.23 2.62
N SER A 55 6.69 -3.98 2.13
CA SER A 55 6.49 -5.38 1.73
C SER A 55 6.05 -6.25 2.91
N ILE A 56 6.68 -6.08 4.08
CA ILE A 56 6.30 -6.80 5.31
C ILE A 56 4.86 -6.46 5.70
N LEU A 57 4.50 -5.17 5.71
CA LEU A 57 3.14 -4.73 6.04
C LEU A 57 2.11 -5.33 5.08
N GLN A 58 2.37 -5.32 3.77
CA GLN A 58 1.47 -5.92 2.79
C GLN A 58 1.24 -7.42 3.05
N THR A 59 2.29 -8.16 3.44
CA THR A 59 2.15 -9.57 3.85
C THR A 59 1.32 -9.73 5.12
N GLN A 60 1.59 -8.94 6.16
CA GLN A 60 0.80 -8.96 7.41
C GLN A 60 -0.67 -8.63 7.15
N MET A 61 -0.95 -7.63 6.31
CA MET A 61 -2.30 -7.24 5.92
C MET A 61 -3.05 -8.33 5.17
N ALA A 62 -2.35 -9.08 4.31
CA ALA A 62 -2.91 -10.22 3.59
C ALA A 62 -3.24 -11.39 4.52
N GLU A 63 -2.43 -11.63 5.55
CA GLU A 63 -2.74 -12.64 6.57
C GLU A 63 -3.91 -12.17 7.46
N HIS A 64 -3.89 -10.92 7.91
CA HIS A 64 -4.89 -10.38 8.83
C HIS A 64 -6.32 -10.45 8.25
N VAL A 65 -6.50 -10.14 6.96
CA VAL A 65 -7.83 -10.19 6.33
C VAL A 65 -8.42 -11.61 6.30
N TRP A 66 -7.59 -12.66 6.26
CA TRP A 66 -8.08 -14.03 6.35
C TRP A 66 -8.71 -14.36 7.72
N GLY A 67 -8.39 -13.60 8.77
CA GLY A 67 -9.00 -13.72 10.10
C GLY A 67 -10.46 -13.27 10.15
N PHE A 68 -10.94 -12.51 9.16
CA PHE A 68 -12.31 -12.01 9.08
C PHE A 68 -13.28 -12.94 8.34
N ARG A 69 -12.82 -14.14 7.95
CA ARG A 69 -13.71 -15.16 7.36
C ARG A 69 -14.76 -15.60 8.37
N GLY A 70 -16.04 -15.54 7.99
CA GLY A 70 -17.16 -15.95 8.85
C GLY A 70 -17.43 -14.98 9.99
N HIS A 71 -17.13 -13.70 9.80
CA HIS A 71 -17.38 -12.68 10.81
C HIS A 71 -18.83 -12.22 10.73
N ASP A 72 -19.71 -12.73 11.59
CA ASP A 72 -21.15 -12.53 11.44
C ASP A 72 -21.67 -11.09 11.75
N ASN A 73 -20.85 -10.21 12.36
CA ASN A 73 -21.27 -8.90 12.88
C ASN A 73 -20.55 -7.72 12.22
N TRP A 74 -20.89 -7.42 10.97
CA TRP A 74 -20.38 -6.23 10.28
C TRP A 74 -21.14 -4.97 10.68
N SER A 75 -20.42 -4.01 11.25
CA SER A 75 -20.89 -2.62 11.33
C SER A 75 -20.41 -1.84 10.11
N ASN A 76 -21.17 -0.82 9.69
CA ASN A 76 -20.75 0.08 8.61
C ASN A 76 -19.37 0.71 8.88
N LEU A 77 -19.07 1.00 10.15
CA LEU A 77 -17.78 1.55 10.56
C LEU A 77 -16.64 0.53 10.40
N ASN A 78 -16.87 -0.73 10.79
CA ASN A 78 -15.85 -1.78 10.67
C ASN A 78 -15.45 -2.00 9.22
N VAL A 79 -16.42 -1.96 8.30
CA VAL A 79 -16.17 -2.09 6.85
C VAL A 79 -15.35 -0.92 6.33
N LEU A 80 -15.70 0.31 6.70
CA LEU A 80 -14.96 1.52 6.32
C LEU A 80 -13.51 1.46 6.81
N LEU A 81 -13.30 1.10 8.07
CA LEU A 81 -11.95 0.98 8.65
C LEU A 81 -11.15 -0.15 8.00
N LEU A 82 -11.79 -1.29 7.74
CA LEU A 82 -11.14 -2.42 7.07
C LEU A 82 -10.68 -2.04 5.65
N ILE A 83 -11.51 -1.33 4.88
CA ILE A 83 -11.18 -0.89 3.52
C ILE A 83 -10.20 0.29 3.50
N ALA A 84 -10.21 1.15 4.53
CA ALA A 84 -9.28 2.26 4.62
C ALA A 84 -7.82 1.78 4.64
N ASN A 85 -7.54 0.67 5.34
CA ASN A 85 -6.20 0.09 5.42
C ASN A 85 -5.52 -0.19 4.07
N PRO A 86 -6.08 -1.01 3.16
CA PRO A 86 -5.46 -1.28 1.87
C PRO A 86 -5.46 -0.05 0.94
N ILE A 87 -6.34 0.94 1.15
CA ILE A 87 -6.26 2.22 0.44
C ILE A 87 -5.07 3.03 0.93
N LEU A 88 -4.85 3.10 2.25
CA LEU A 88 -3.71 3.82 2.83
C LEU A 88 -2.38 3.22 2.38
N ILE A 89 -2.24 1.89 2.33
CA ILE A 89 -1.01 1.26 1.83
C ILE A 89 -0.82 1.51 0.33
N TYR A 90 -1.89 1.53 -0.47
CA TYR A 90 -1.83 1.91 -1.88
C TYR A 90 -1.29 3.34 -2.06
N LEU A 91 -1.83 4.29 -1.29
CA LEU A 91 -1.37 5.68 -1.33
C LEU A 91 0.05 5.83 -0.82
N LEU A 92 0.43 5.11 0.25
CA LEU A 92 1.80 5.11 0.78
C LEU A 92 2.80 4.64 -0.28
N VAL A 93 2.48 3.56 -1.01
CA VAL A 93 3.28 3.05 -2.12
C VAL A 93 3.41 4.10 -3.23
N ALA A 94 2.32 4.77 -3.59
CA ALA A 94 2.31 5.82 -4.60
C ALA A 94 3.16 7.04 -4.19
N LEU A 95 3.15 7.41 -2.90
CA LEU A 95 3.95 8.52 -2.38
C LEU A 95 5.43 8.17 -2.16
N SER A 96 5.75 6.89 -2.00
CA SER A 96 7.11 6.42 -1.72
C SER A 96 8.07 6.61 -2.88
N PHE A 97 7.56 6.53 -4.11
CA PHE A 97 8.36 6.60 -5.33
C PHE A 97 7.85 7.74 -6.23
N PRO A 98 8.74 8.60 -6.74
CA PRO A 98 8.35 9.58 -7.75
C PRO A 98 7.86 8.87 -9.02
N GLU A 99 6.96 9.50 -9.77
CA GLU A 99 6.66 9.09 -11.14
C GLU A 99 7.92 9.25 -12.00
N MET A 100 8.70 8.17 -12.15
CA MET A 100 9.99 8.22 -12.82
C MET A 100 9.87 8.29 -14.36
N GLU A 101 8.68 8.07 -14.91
CA GLU A 101 8.44 8.08 -16.38
C GLU A 101 8.29 9.50 -16.95
N SER A 102 7.98 10.50 -16.13
CA SER A 102 7.71 11.88 -16.57
C SER A 102 8.89 12.85 -16.37
N VAL A 103 9.99 12.39 -15.78
CA VAL A 103 11.14 13.26 -15.45
C VAL A 103 12.23 13.18 -16.51
N ASP A 104 12.32 14.23 -17.32
CA ASP A 104 13.39 14.43 -18.30
C ASP A 104 14.67 14.94 -17.58
N GLY A 105 15.32 14.07 -16.79
CA GLY A 105 16.48 14.46 -15.97
C GLY A 105 16.99 13.41 -14.98
N ARG A 106 17.96 13.79 -14.13
CA ARG A 106 18.37 12.98 -12.96
C ARG A 106 17.30 13.12 -11.87
N VAL A 107 16.82 12.00 -11.34
CA VAL A 107 15.82 11.97 -10.26
C VAL A 107 16.55 11.91 -8.92
N ASP A 108 16.50 13.01 -8.17
CA ASP A 108 17.01 13.07 -6.80
C ASP A 108 15.93 12.55 -5.82
N LEU A 109 16.08 11.29 -5.40
CA LEU A 109 15.17 10.65 -4.45
C LEU A 109 15.15 11.33 -3.07
N LYS A 110 16.26 11.95 -2.65
CA LYS A 110 16.37 12.64 -1.36
C LYS A 110 15.51 13.89 -1.34
N LYS A 111 15.53 14.66 -2.43
CA LYS A 111 14.70 15.88 -2.56
C LYS A 111 13.21 15.53 -2.65
N HIS A 112 12.86 14.43 -3.32
CA HIS A 112 11.47 13.94 -3.35
C HIS A 112 10.98 13.49 -1.97
N PHE A 113 11.80 12.71 -1.25
CA PHE A 113 11.48 12.28 0.12
C PHE A 113 11.26 13.46 1.07
N ILE A 114 12.16 14.44 1.07
CA ILE A 114 12.05 15.61 1.96
C ILE A 114 10.78 16.43 1.69
N ASN A 115 10.37 16.53 0.42
CA ASN A 115 9.15 17.27 0.07
C ASN A 115 7.86 16.49 0.39
N ASN A 116 7.87 15.16 0.29
CA ASN A 116 6.71 14.30 0.53
C ASN A 116 6.71 13.57 1.89
N GLN A 117 7.67 13.85 2.77
CA GLN A 117 7.78 13.19 4.07
C GLN A 117 6.51 13.38 4.93
N LYS A 118 5.88 14.56 4.90
CA LYS A 118 4.71 14.86 5.76
C LYS A 118 3.50 13.96 5.45
N PRO A 119 3.01 13.86 4.20
CA PRO A 119 1.91 12.94 3.88
C PRO A 119 2.31 11.46 4.00
N PHE A 120 3.58 11.13 3.77
CA PHE A 120 4.10 9.78 3.97
C PHE A 120 4.04 9.34 5.44
N PHE A 121 4.54 10.16 6.37
CA PHE A 121 4.48 9.84 7.80
C PHE A 121 3.05 9.85 8.34
N LEU A 122 2.18 10.75 7.86
CA LEU A 122 0.78 10.78 8.28
C LEU A 122 0.01 9.51 7.86
N SER A 123 0.24 9.01 6.64
CA SER A 123 -0.38 7.75 6.19
C SER A 123 0.19 6.53 6.93
N TRP A 124 1.46 6.56 7.31
CA TRP A 124 2.07 5.53 8.16
C TRP A 124 1.48 5.51 9.57
N GLU A 125 1.33 6.67 10.21
CA GLU A 125 0.70 6.78 11.54
C GLU A 125 -0.75 6.31 11.54
N LEU A 126 -1.49 6.51 10.44
CA LEU A 126 -2.86 6.04 10.30
C LEU A 126 -2.98 4.53 10.04
N LEU A 127 -1.89 3.87 9.63
CA LEU A 127 -1.84 2.43 9.37
C LEU A 127 -1.51 1.59 10.62
N LEU A 128 -1.00 2.21 11.69
CA LEU A 128 -0.64 1.58 12.97
C LEU A 128 -1.76 1.74 14.00
#